data_AF-A0A8C9GQU6-F1
#
_entry.id   AF-A0A8C9GQU6-F1
#
_cell.length_a   1.000
_cell.length_b   1.000
_cell.length_c   1.000
_cell.angle_alpha   90.00
_cell.angle_beta   90.00
_cell.angle_gamma   90.00
#
_symmetry.space_group_name_H-M   'P 1'
#
loop_
_entity.id
_entity.type
_entity.pdbx_description
1 polymer ?
#
loop_
_entity_poly.entity_id
_entity_poly.type
_entity_poly.pdbx_seq_one_letter_code
_entity_poly.pdbx_strand_id
1 'polypeptide(L)'
;MKQGVLTHGRVRLLLSKGHSCYRPRRTGERKRKSVRGCIVDANLSVLNLVIVKKGEKDIPGLTDTTVPRPLGPKRASRILSLARWLVPVVPATREAEAGEWRKPGRRSLQ
;
A
#
# COMPACT_ATOMS: atom_id res chain seq x y z
N MET A 1 -20.16 5.64 -8.49
CA MET A 1 -20.47 4.42 -9.27
C MET A 1 -20.13 3.20 -8.42
N LYS A 2 -20.78 2.06 -8.64
CA LYS A 2 -20.51 0.83 -7.85
C LYS A 2 -20.17 -0.33 -8.76
N GLN A 3 -18.97 -0.88 -8.56
CA GLN A 3 -18.53 -2.10 -9.24
C GLN A 3 -19.47 -3.26 -8.90
N GLY A 4 -19.78 -4.08 -9.90
CA GLY A 4 -20.69 -5.22 -9.78
C GLY A 4 -22.18 -4.89 -10.01
N VAL A 5 -22.54 -3.62 -10.21
CA VAL A 5 -23.89 -3.23 -10.64
C VAL A 5 -23.87 -3.01 -12.15
N LEU A 6 -24.19 -4.07 -12.91
CA LEU A 6 -24.07 -4.16 -14.37
C LEU A 6 -25.18 -3.40 -15.12
N THR A 7 -25.42 -2.16 -14.73
CA THR A 7 -26.36 -1.27 -15.41
C THR A 7 -25.68 0.05 -15.71
N HIS A 8 -26.13 0.74 -16.76
CA HIS A 8 -25.74 2.13 -16.98
C HIS A 8 -26.50 3.05 -16.02
N GLY A 9 -27.77 2.77 -15.71
CA GLY A 9 -28.65 3.57 -14.86
C GLY A 9 -28.32 3.65 -13.35
N ARG A 10 -29.20 4.32 -12.60
CA ARG A 10 -29.19 4.32 -11.13
C ARG A 10 -30.16 3.24 -10.61
N VAL A 11 -29.72 2.44 -9.64
CA VAL A 11 -30.53 1.35 -9.06
C VAL A 11 -30.57 1.50 -7.53
N ARG A 12 -31.73 1.22 -6.92
CA ARG A 12 -31.90 1.22 -5.46
C ARG A 12 -31.53 -0.14 -4.88
N LEU A 13 -30.43 -0.20 -4.14
CA LEU A 13 -29.92 -1.44 -3.54
C LEU A 13 -29.95 -1.36 -2.02
N LEU A 14 -30.10 -2.50 -1.36
CA LEU A 14 -30.03 -2.62 0.10
C LEU A 14 -28.56 -2.77 0.53
N LEU A 15 -27.97 -1.70 1.07
CA LEU A 15 -26.56 -1.66 1.47
C LEU A 15 -26.42 -1.97 2.97
N SER A 16 -25.49 -2.87 3.30
CA SER A 16 -24.95 -3.18 4.63
C SER A 16 -23.54 -2.58 4.86
N LYS A 17 -22.99 -2.79 6.07
CA LYS A 17 -21.62 -2.39 6.46
C LYS A 17 -20.58 -3.01 5.51
N GLY A 18 -19.61 -2.20 5.08
CA GLY A 18 -18.52 -2.62 4.19
C GLY A 18 -18.77 -2.37 2.71
N HIS A 19 -20.01 -2.05 2.30
CA HIS A 19 -20.26 -1.65 0.91
C HIS A 19 -19.83 -0.21 0.65
N SER A 20 -19.22 -0.01 -0.53
CA SER A 20 -19.00 1.32 -1.09
C SER A 20 -20.30 2.12 -1.20
N CYS A 21 -20.19 3.45 -1.06
CA CYS A 21 -21.28 4.43 -1.04
C CYS A 21 -22.20 4.42 0.20
N TYR A 22 -21.87 3.63 1.24
CA TYR A 22 -22.63 3.61 2.49
C TYR A 22 -21.74 3.53 3.73
N ARG A 23 -22.05 4.39 4.70
CA ARG A 23 -21.47 4.37 6.05
C ARG A 23 -22.62 4.14 7.05
N PRO A 24 -22.70 2.98 7.71
CA PRO A 24 -23.76 2.70 8.69
C PRO A 24 -23.61 3.59 9.92
N ARG A 25 -24.73 4.02 10.52
CA ARG A 25 -24.72 4.79 11.77
C ARG A 25 -24.88 3.88 12.98
N ARG A 26 -25.63 2.79 12.84
CA ARG A 26 -25.82 1.77 13.89
C ARG A 26 -25.25 0.43 13.45
N THR A 27 -24.93 -0.42 14.43
CA THR A 27 -24.56 -1.82 14.19
C THR A 27 -25.73 -2.58 13.57
N GLY A 28 -25.45 -3.40 12.56
CA GLY A 28 -26.49 -4.18 11.85
C GLY A 28 -27.38 -3.39 10.89
N GLU A 29 -27.25 -2.06 10.80
CA GLU A 29 -28.12 -1.24 9.96
C GLU A 29 -27.93 -1.54 8.46
N ARG A 30 -29.04 -1.83 7.77
CA ARG A 30 -29.11 -1.92 6.31
C ARG A 30 -30.03 -0.83 5.77
N LYS A 31 -29.63 -0.17 4.68
CA LYS A 31 -30.39 0.93 4.08
C LYS A 31 -30.49 0.81 2.57
N ARG A 32 -31.71 1.00 2.03
CA ARG A 32 -31.92 1.12 0.58
C ARG A 32 -31.43 2.48 0.10
N LYS A 33 -30.41 2.50 -0.77
CA LYS A 33 -29.88 3.72 -1.39
C LYS A 33 -29.78 3.55 -2.90
N SER A 34 -30.03 4.64 -3.63
CA SER A 34 -29.78 4.71 -5.07
C SER A 34 -28.29 4.82 -5.35
N VAL A 35 -27.77 3.96 -6.22
CA VAL A 35 -26.36 3.98 -6.63
C VAL A 35 -26.28 3.90 -8.15
N ARG A 36 -25.35 4.64 -8.75
CA ARG A 36 -25.04 4.56 -10.19
C ARG A 36 -24.27 3.27 -10.48
N GLY A 37 -24.66 2.56 -11.55
CA GLY A 37 -24.00 1.32 -11.98
C GLY A 37 -22.56 1.52 -12.46
N CYS A 38 -21.91 0.44 -12.87
CA CYS A 38 -20.50 0.44 -13.27
C CYS A 38 -20.27 0.79 -14.75
N ILE A 39 -21.31 0.77 -15.58
CA ILE A 39 -21.18 1.07 -17.01
C ILE A 39 -21.12 2.59 -17.19
N VAL A 40 -20.14 3.05 -17.97
CA VAL A 40 -19.94 4.47 -18.30
C VAL A 40 -20.96 4.88 -19.36
N ASP A 41 -21.56 6.06 -19.20
CA ASP A 41 -22.62 6.59 -20.05
C ASP A 41 -22.55 8.12 -20.05
N ALA A 42 -23.10 8.77 -21.08
CA ALA A 42 -23.00 10.21 -21.29
C ALA A 42 -23.64 11.05 -20.17
N ASN A 43 -24.57 10.46 -19.41
CA ASN A 43 -25.26 11.12 -18.30
C ASN A 43 -24.40 11.28 -17.01
N LEU A 44 -23.08 11.07 -17.09
CA LEU A 44 -22.14 11.19 -15.96
C LEU A 44 -21.51 12.59 -15.95
N SER A 45 -21.53 13.27 -14.81
CA SER A 45 -20.90 14.60 -14.68
C SER A 45 -19.39 14.57 -14.46
N VAL A 46 -18.87 13.52 -13.81
CA VAL A 46 -17.45 13.42 -13.41
C VAL A 46 -16.98 11.97 -13.51
N LEU A 47 -15.75 11.77 -14.00
CA LEU A 47 -15.04 10.50 -13.99
C LEU A 47 -13.72 10.66 -13.24
N ASN A 48 -13.39 9.66 -12.41
CA ASN A 48 -12.10 9.58 -11.73
C ASN A 48 -11.25 8.53 -12.44
N LEU A 49 -10.13 8.96 -13.03
CA LEU A 49 -9.22 8.10 -13.79
C LEU A 49 -7.86 8.01 -13.09
N VAL A 50 -7.15 6.90 -13.33
CA VAL A 50 -5.77 6.69 -12.85
C VAL A 50 -4.89 6.40 -14.07
N ILE A 51 -3.79 7.14 -14.19
CA ILE A 51 -2.82 6.96 -15.28
C ILE A 51 -1.94 5.74 -14.96
N VAL A 52 -1.85 4.80 -15.90
CA VAL A 52 -1.03 3.59 -15.76
C VAL A 52 0.30 3.72 -16.49
N LYS A 53 0.31 4.37 -17.65
CA LYS A 53 1.51 4.60 -18.47
C LYS A 53 1.54 6.05 -18.93
N LYS A 54 2.73 6.64 -18.93
CA LYS A 54 2.98 7.97 -19.49
C LYS A 54 2.92 7.90 -21.02
N GLY A 55 2.23 8.85 -21.65
CA GLY A 55 2.23 9.01 -23.10
C GLY A 55 3.39 9.88 -23.58
N GLU A 56 3.41 10.21 -24.88
CA GLU A 56 4.44 11.08 -25.47
C GLU A 56 4.37 12.52 -24.93
N LYS A 57 3.16 13.00 -24.63
CA LYS A 57 2.93 14.36 -24.12
C LYS A 57 2.91 14.36 -22.59
N ASP A 58 3.67 15.29 -22.03
CA ASP A 58 3.64 15.62 -20.60
C ASP A 58 2.34 16.35 -20.23
N ILE A 59 1.87 16.11 -19.01
CA ILE A 59 0.65 16.73 -18.48
C ILE A 59 1.07 17.65 -17.34
N PRO A 60 0.94 18.98 -17.52
CA PRO A 60 1.42 19.93 -16.52
C PRO A 60 0.71 19.71 -15.18
N GLY A 61 1.48 19.74 -14.09
CA GLY A 61 0.97 19.61 -12.73
C GLY A 61 0.70 18.18 -12.25
N LEU A 62 0.84 17.17 -13.11
CA LEU A 62 0.82 15.76 -12.70
C LEU A 62 2.18 15.09 -12.87
N THR A 63 2.85 15.30 -13.99
CA THR A 63 4.18 14.70 -14.26
C THR A 63 5.31 15.44 -13.55
N ASP A 64 5.14 16.72 -13.26
CA ASP A 64 6.23 17.59 -12.78
C ASP A 64 6.40 17.53 -11.26
N THR A 65 5.33 17.20 -10.54
CA THR A 65 5.30 17.24 -9.09
C THR A 65 5.52 15.86 -8.49
N THR A 66 6.46 15.75 -7.56
CA THR A 66 6.60 14.55 -6.72
C THR A 66 6.13 14.88 -5.31
N VAL A 67 5.09 14.18 -4.86
CA VAL A 67 4.56 14.35 -3.49
C VAL A 67 5.16 13.26 -2.60
N PRO A 68 5.97 13.62 -1.57
CA PRO A 68 6.52 12.63 -0.66
C PRO A 68 5.44 12.01 0.22
N ARG A 69 5.66 10.77 0.69
CA ARG A 69 4.72 10.08 1.59
C ARG A 69 4.94 10.56 3.03
N PRO A 70 3.96 11.20 3.69
CA PRO A 70 4.17 11.79 5.01
C PRO A 70 4.17 10.76 6.15
N LEU A 71 3.54 9.59 5.96
CA LEU A 71 3.43 8.57 6.99
C LEU A 71 4.33 7.38 6.68
N GLY A 72 5.35 7.20 7.52
CA GLY A 72 6.22 6.04 7.50
C GLY A 72 5.58 4.77 8.08
N PRO A 73 6.15 3.58 7.84
CA PRO A 73 5.66 2.34 8.43
C PRO A 73 5.80 2.37 9.96
N LYS A 74 4.72 2.09 10.69
CA LYS A 74 4.73 2.06 12.16
C LYS A 74 5.22 0.74 12.77
N ARG A 75 5.00 -0.39 12.08
CA ARG A 75 5.27 -1.74 12.62
C ARG A 75 6.71 -2.16 12.30
N ALA A 76 7.42 -2.73 13.29
CA ALA A 76 8.82 -3.17 13.16
C ALA A 76 9.06 -4.06 11.93
N SER A 77 8.21 -5.05 11.67
CA SER A 77 8.34 -5.91 10.48
C SER A 77 8.26 -5.15 9.16
N ARG A 78 7.43 -4.12 9.07
CA ARG A 78 7.31 -3.26 7.88
C ARG A 78 8.47 -2.27 7.75
N ILE A 79 9.03 -1.81 8.87
CA ILE A 79 10.24 -0.98 8.89
C ILE A 79 11.44 -1.80 8.38
N LEU A 80 11.65 -3.00 8.94
CA LEU A 80 12.70 -3.90 8.51
C LEU A 80 12.55 -4.29 7.03
N SER A 81 11.33 -4.57 6.57
CA SER A 81 11.08 -4.88 5.16
C SER A 81 11.41 -3.71 4.21
N LEU A 82 11.21 -2.46 4.65
CA LEU A 82 11.57 -1.29 3.86
C LEU A 82 13.08 -1.03 3.88
N ALA A 83 13.71 -1.20 5.05
CA ALA A 83 15.12 -0.89 5.29
C ALA A 83 16.10 -1.99 4.83
N ARG A 84 15.65 -3.24 4.71
CA ARG A 84 16.51 -4.37 4.30
C ARG A 84 17.06 -4.26 2.87
N TRP A 85 16.56 -3.31 2.07
CA TRP A 85 17.12 -2.97 0.75
C TRP A 85 18.28 -1.96 0.80
N LEU A 86 18.50 -1.29 1.94
CA LEU A 86 19.52 -0.24 2.13
C LEU A 86 20.81 -0.75 2.79
N VAL A 87 20.86 -2.02 3.21
CA VAL A 87 22.07 -2.61 3.80
C VAL A 87 22.82 -3.34 2.69
N PRO A 88 24.00 -2.87 2.25
CA PRO A 88 24.85 -3.70 1.41
C PRO A 88 25.22 -4.94 2.23
N VAL A 89 24.91 -6.13 1.71
CA VAL A 89 25.47 -7.38 2.22
C VAL A 89 26.98 -7.25 2.10
N VAL A 90 27.65 -6.88 3.20
CA VAL A 90 29.11 -6.93 3.28
C VAL A 90 29.47 -8.41 3.11
N PRO A 91 30.19 -8.82 2.05
CA PRO A 91 30.62 -10.20 1.94
C PRO A 91 31.67 -10.46 3.01
N ALA A 92 31.42 -11.49 3.80
CA ALA A 92 32.39 -12.08 4.71
C ALA A 92 33.55 -12.70 3.91
N THR A 93 34.47 -11.87 3.44
CA THR A 93 35.78 -12.30 2.91
C THR A 93 36.85 -11.33 3.38
N ARG A 94 37.17 -11.39 4.69
CA ARG A 94 38.51 -11.09 5.18
C ARG A 94 38.77 -11.82 6.50
N GLU A 95 38.55 -13.13 6.49
CA GLU A 95 39.31 -14.03 7.36
C GLU A 95 40.68 -14.23 6.71
N ALA A 96 41.58 -13.28 6.93
CA ALA A 96 43.01 -13.48 6.77
C ALA A 96 43.71 -12.35 7.52
N GLU A 97 44.55 -12.73 8.48
CA GLU A 97 45.54 -11.89 9.17
C GLU A 97 45.06 -11.02 10.35
N ALA A 98 44.70 -11.68 11.45
CA ALA A 98 45.04 -11.18 12.78
C ALA A 98 45.50 -12.36 13.63
N GLY A 99 46.82 -12.43 13.84
CA GLY A 99 47.50 -13.55 14.46
C GLY A 99 47.16 -13.75 15.94
N GLU A 100 47.27 -15.02 16.32
CA GLU A 100 47.90 -15.51 17.56
C GLU A 100 47.58 -14.75 18.87
N TRP A 101 46.42 -15.07 19.47
CA TRP A 101 46.19 -14.81 20.90
C TRP A 101 46.35 -16.11 21.70
N ARG A 102 47.46 -16.17 22.44
CA ARG A 102 47.89 -17.24 23.33
C ARG A 102 46.82 -17.55 24.40
N LYS A 103 46.52 -18.84 24.59
CA LYS A 103 45.67 -19.34 25.68
C LYS A 103 46.35 -19.15 27.04
N PRO A 104 45.68 -18.60 28.07
CA PRO A 104 46.10 -18.78 29.44
C PRO A 104 45.33 -19.94 30.11
N GLY A 105 46.09 -20.97 30.48
CA GLY A 105 45.99 -21.60 31.80
C GLY A 105 44.74 -22.42 32.15
N ARG A 106 44.88 -23.76 32.06
CA ARG A 106 44.16 -24.69 32.94
C ARG A 106 44.41 -24.29 34.41
N ARG A 107 43.35 -24.08 35.18
CA ARG A 107 43.39 -24.26 36.64
C ARG A 107 42.38 -25.33 37.04
N SER A 108 42.96 -26.38 37.57
CA SER A 108 42.35 -27.47 38.33
C SER A 108 41.47 -26.95 39.47
N LEU A 109 40.30 -27.57 39.62
CA LEU A 109 39.57 -27.59 40.89
C LEU A 109 39.58 -29.03 41.40
N GLN A 110 40.01 -29.17 42.65
CA GLN A 110 39.81 -30.35 43.49
C GLN A 110 38.32 -30.56 43.75
#